data_AF-A0A355G3M0-F1
#
_entry.id   AF-A0A355G3M0-F1
#
_cell.length_a   1.000
_cell.length_b   1.000
_cell.length_c   1.000
_cell.angle_alpha   90.00
_cell.angle_beta   90.00
_cell.angle_gamma   90.00
#
_symmetry.space_group_name_H-M   'P 1'
#
loop_
_entity.id
_entity.type
_entity.pdbx_description
1 polymer ?
#
loop_
_entity_poly.entity_id
_entity_poly.type
_entity_poly.pdbx_seq_one_letter_code
_entity_poly.pdbx_strand_id
1 'polypeptide(L)'
;RPAIPANLYFIFLTKMQEEFRRYHTTIFDAIQRSGAAVSHHHAIGKMFAPWLKGYLVEKEYGVIRTLKNYFDPHYNMNPGGTIGPDLKPEEKKFLKEHE
;
A
#
# COMPACT_ATOMS: atom_id res chain seq x y z
N ARG A 1 -18.08 -14.93 -17.49
CA ARG A 1 -16.74 -15.44 -17.88
C ARG A 1 -15.77 -14.95 -16.81
N PRO A 2 -14.88 -15.79 -16.26
CA PRO A 2 -13.85 -15.30 -15.35
C PRO A 2 -12.97 -14.27 -16.09
N ALA A 3 -12.60 -13.19 -15.42
CA ALA A 3 -11.67 -12.21 -15.97
C ALA A 3 -10.29 -12.84 -16.15
N ILE A 4 -9.59 -12.49 -17.23
CA ILE A 4 -8.20 -12.89 -17.43
C ILE A 4 -7.32 -11.93 -16.60
N PRO A 5 -6.42 -12.44 -15.73
CA PRO A 5 -5.50 -11.58 -14.99
C PRO A 5 -4.64 -10.73 -15.95
N ALA A 6 -4.49 -9.44 -15.63
CA ALA A 6 -3.71 -8.52 -16.44
C ALA A 6 -2.95 -7.52 -15.57
N ASN A 7 -1.86 -6.99 -16.12
CA ASN A 7 -1.18 -5.82 -15.59
C ASN A 7 -1.71 -4.57 -16.30
N LEU A 8 -2.19 -3.59 -15.54
CA LEU A 8 -2.70 -2.32 -16.07
C LEU A 8 -1.75 -1.20 -15.65
N TYR A 9 -1.30 -0.42 -16.64
CA TYR A 9 -0.51 0.79 -16.41
C TYR A 9 -1.33 2.03 -16.73
N PHE A 10 -1.31 2.98 -15.81
CA PHE A 10 -2.01 4.25 -15.95
C PHE A 10 -1.00 5.40 -15.90
N ILE A 11 -1.18 6.39 -16.78
CA ILE A 11 -0.40 7.63 -16.78
C ILE A 11 -1.39 8.77 -16.54
N PHE A 12 -1.15 9.54 -15.48
CA PHE A 12 -1.97 10.70 -15.13
C PHE A 12 -1.17 11.98 -15.34
N LEU A 13 -1.70 12.90 -16.14
CA LEU A 13 -1.12 14.21 -16.39
C LEU A 13 -2.15 15.28 -16.02
N THR A 14 -1.76 16.19 -15.13
CA THR A 14 -2.61 17.30 -14.70
C THR A 14 -1.74 18.45 -14.18
N LYS A 15 -2.27 19.68 -14.23
CA LYS A 15 -1.59 20.87 -13.71
C LYS A 15 -1.93 21.01 -12.23
N MET A 16 -1.02 20.60 -11.35
CA MET A 16 -1.18 20.69 -9.89
C MET A 16 0.10 21.21 -9.23
N GLN A 17 -0.03 21.93 -8.11
CA GLN A 17 1.10 22.32 -7.25
C GLN A 17 1.03 21.63 -5.88
N GLU A 18 0.07 21.98 -5.04
CA GLU A 18 0.01 21.45 -3.65
C GLU A 18 -0.88 20.22 -3.48
N GLU A 19 -1.80 19.97 -4.41
CA GLU A 19 -2.84 18.93 -4.27
C GLU A 19 -2.39 17.52 -4.66
N PHE A 20 -1.13 17.34 -5.08
CA PHE A 20 -0.63 16.07 -5.62
C PHE A 20 -0.87 14.91 -4.66
N ARG A 21 -0.59 15.06 -3.36
CA ARG A 21 -0.77 13.97 -2.39
C ARG A 21 -2.23 13.55 -2.26
N ARG A 22 -3.16 14.52 -2.25
CA ARG A 22 -4.59 14.26 -2.17
C ARG A 22 -5.07 13.55 -3.42
N TYR A 23 -4.70 14.05 -4.60
CA TYR A 23 -5.03 13.44 -5.89
C TYR A 23 -4.46 12.02 -6.00
N HIS A 24 -3.20 11.82 -5.63
CA HIS A 24 -2.56 10.52 -5.64
C HIS A 24 -3.28 9.54 -4.71
N THR A 25 -3.65 9.99 -3.50
CA THR A 25 -4.41 9.18 -2.52
C THR A 25 -5.74 8.70 -3.08
N THR A 26 -6.49 9.53 -3.82
CA THR A 26 -7.78 9.10 -4.39
C THR A 26 -7.64 8.00 -5.44
N ILE A 27 -6.52 7.97 -6.18
CA ILE A 27 -6.22 6.89 -7.13
C ILE A 27 -6.03 5.56 -6.38
N PHE A 28 -5.24 5.54 -5.31
CA PHE A 28 -5.01 4.30 -4.55
C PHE A 28 -6.24 3.84 -3.77
N ASP A 29 -7.03 4.78 -3.26
CA ASP A 29 -8.32 4.46 -2.66
C ASP A 29 -9.23 3.75 -3.68
N ALA A 30 -9.26 4.21 -4.94
CA ALA A 30 -10.01 3.56 -6.01
C ALA A 30 -9.45 2.16 -6.37
N ILE A 31 -8.13 2.02 -6.49
CA ILE A 31 -7.47 0.73 -6.76
C ILE A 31 -7.82 -0.29 -5.66
N GLN A 32 -7.67 0.06 -4.38
CA GLN A 32 -7.95 -0.86 -3.28
C GLN A 32 -9.44 -1.27 -3.24
N ARG A 33 -10.36 -0.32 -3.47
CA ARG A 33 -11.82 -0.59 -3.54
C ARG A 33 -12.19 -1.54 -4.68
N SER A 34 -11.48 -1.45 -5.80
CA SER A 34 -11.73 -2.36 -6.94
C SER A 34 -11.32 -3.82 -6.69
N GLY A 35 -10.61 -4.09 -5.59
CA GLY A 35 -10.03 -5.41 -5.29
C GLY A 35 -8.73 -5.72 -6.04
N ALA A 36 -8.25 -4.81 -6.90
CA ALA A 36 -6.97 -4.94 -7.58
C ALA A 36 -5.78 -4.90 -6.60
N ALA A 37 -4.66 -5.48 -7.01
CA ALA A 37 -3.41 -5.35 -6.26
C ALA A 37 -2.93 -3.89 -6.21
N VAL A 38 -2.49 -3.45 -5.04
CA VAL A 38 -2.02 -2.07 -4.78
C VAL A 38 -0.75 -1.73 -5.59
N SER A 39 0.03 -2.74 -5.96
CA SER A 39 1.19 -2.63 -6.84
C SER A 39 1.44 -3.98 -7.50
N HIS A 40 1.93 -3.98 -8.74
CA HIS A 40 2.38 -5.21 -9.41
C HIS A 40 3.89 -5.42 -9.25
N HIS A 41 4.72 -4.44 -9.61
CA HIS A 41 6.19 -4.58 -9.61
C HIS A 41 6.90 -3.30 -9.16
N HIS A 42 6.19 -2.21 -8.86
CA HIS A 42 6.77 -0.97 -8.35
C HIS A 42 7.12 -1.03 -6.85
N ALA A 43 6.91 -2.18 -6.21
CA ALA A 43 6.95 -2.37 -4.77
C ALA A 43 5.94 -1.45 -4.05
N ILE A 44 6.06 -1.38 -2.72
CA ILE A 44 5.17 -0.60 -1.84
C ILE A 44 5.87 0.68 -1.35
N GLY A 45 7.09 0.57 -0.81
CA GLY A 45 7.81 1.71 -0.23
C GLY A 45 6.97 2.50 0.78
N LYS A 46 7.34 3.77 1.04
CA LYS A 46 6.55 4.64 1.94
C LYS A 46 5.22 5.09 1.31
N MET A 47 5.22 5.26 -0.01
CA MET A 47 4.12 5.86 -0.74
C MET A 47 2.86 4.98 -0.73
N PHE A 48 3.00 3.66 -0.72
CA PHE A 48 1.88 2.72 -0.76
C PHE A 48 1.63 2.04 0.60
N ALA A 49 2.53 2.24 1.58
CA ALA A 49 2.42 1.64 2.91
C ALA A 49 1.06 1.85 3.60
N PRO A 50 0.37 3.01 3.46
CA PRO A 50 -0.97 3.20 4.02
C PRO A 50 -2.00 2.13 3.63
N TRP A 51 -1.92 1.60 2.40
CA TRP A 51 -2.86 0.61 1.87
C TRP A 51 -2.41 -0.84 2.08
N LEU A 52 -1.15 -1.08 2.48
CA LEU A 52 -0.58 -2.43 2.57
C LEU A 52 -1.35 -3.32 3.55
N LYS A 53 -1.70 -2.79 4.73
CA LYS A 53 -2.38 -3.55 5.77
C LYS A 53 -3.87 -3.79 5.49
N GLY A 54 -4.51 -3.00 4.61
CA GLY A 54 -5.85 -3.33 4.11
C GLY A 54 -5.82 -4.31 2.94
N TYR A 55 -4.67 -4.44 2.28
CA TYR A 55 -4.46 -5.44 1.23
C TYR A 55 -4.09 -6.81 1.80
N LEU A 56 -3.14 -6.84 2.74
CA LEU A 56 -2.74 -8.02 3.50
C LEU A 56 -3.66 -8.21 4.70
N VAL A 57 -4.02 -9.44 5.03
CA VAL A 57 -4.73 -9.69 6.30
C VAL A 57 -3.78 -9.59 7.49
N GLU A 58 -4.31 -9.39 8.71
CA GLU A 58 -3.51 -9.18 9.94
C GLU A 58 -2.43 -10.26 10.13
N LYS A 59 -2.74 -11.52 9.83
CA LYS A 59 -1.80 -12.64 9.98
C LYS A 59 -0.60 -12.51 9.05
N GLU A 60 -0.82 -12.16 7.78
CA GLU A 60 0.24 -12.00 6.78
C GLU A 60 1.14 -10.81 7.14
N TYR A 61 0.52 -9.69 7.49
CA TYR A 61 1.25 -8.52 7.98
C TYR A 61 2.07 -8.86 9.24
N GLY A 62 1.49 -9.65 10.16
CA GLY A 62 2.13 -10.12 11.38
C GLY A 62 3.39 -10.96 11.12
N VAL A 63 3.38 -11.83 10.11
CA VAL A 63 4.56 -12.60 9.68
C VAL A 63 5.66 -11.67 9.21
N ILE A 64 5.34 -10.73 8.31
CA ILE A 64 6.34 -9.78 7.77
C ILE A 64 6.93 -8.92 8.90
N ARG A 65 6.09 -8.42 9.82
CA ARG A 65 6.54 -7.63 10.97
C ARG A 65 7.45 -8.45 11.89
N THR A 66 7.12 -9.73 12.13
CA THR A 66 7.94 -10.63 12.94
C THR A 66 9.33 -10.81 12.32
N LEU A 67 9.40 -11.05 11.01
CA LEU A 67 10.67 -11.15 10.30
C LEU A 67 11.45 -9.83 10.37
N LYS A 68 10.80 -8.69 10.19
CA LYS A 68 11.42 -7.36 10.31
C LYS A 68 12.04 -7.15 11.70
N ASN A 69 11.30 -7.46 12.75
CA ASN A 69 11.79 -7.31 14.13
C ASN A 69 12.94 -8.26 14.47
N TYR A 70 12.93 -9.47 13.91
CA TYR A 70 13.98 -10.46 14.13
C TYR A 70 15.29 -10.05 13.45
N PHE A 71 15.24 -9.64 12.18
CA PHE A 71 16.43 -9.32 11.39
C PHE A 71 16.89 -7.86 11.50
N ASP A 72 16.02 -6.95 11.93
CA ASP A 72 16.31 -5.52 12.06
C ASP A 72 15.60 -4.90 13.28
N PRO A 73 15.99 -5.29 14.50
CA PRO A 73 15.31 -4.88 15.74
C PRO A 73 15.35 -3.36 15.98
N HIS A 74 16.32 -2.67 15.37
CA HIS A 74 16.49 -1.22 15.49
C HIS A 74 15.94 -0.44 14.28
N TYR A 75 15.33 -1.13 13.31
CA TYR A 75 14.72 -0.50 12.12
C TYR A 75 15.69 0.32 11.27
N ASN A 76 16.95 -0.11 11.16
CA ASN A 76 18.00 0.58 10.41
C ASN A 76 17.89 0.37 8.90
N MET A 77 17.37 -0.78 8.46
CA MET A 77 17.23 -1.12 7.05
C MET A 77 15.92 -0.55 6.49
N ASN A 78 15.99 0.54 5.72
CA ASN A 78 14.84 1.24 5.13
C ASN A 78 13.80 1.72 6.18
N PRO A 79 14.17 2.71 7.02
CA PRO A 79 13.33 3.19 8.12
C PRO A 79 11.98 3.75 7.67
N GLY A 80 10.90 3.33 8.32
CA GLY A 80 9.53 3.73 7.95
C GLY A 80 9.07 3.21 6.58
N GLY A 81 9.82 2.29 5.95
CA GLY A 81 9.64 1.84 4.57
C GLY A 81 8.39 0.97 4.35
N THR A 82 8.57 -0.13 3.61
CA THR A 82 7.51 -0.97 3.03
C THR A 82 6.33 -1.32 3.95
N ILE A 83 6.57 -1.56 5.24
CA ILE A 83 5.49 -1.94 6.18
C ILE A 83 4.88 -0.77 6.95
N GLY A 84 5.34 0.46 6.74
CA GLY A 84 4.82 1.67 7.40
C GLY A 84 4.76 1.60 8.92
N PRO A 85 5.86 1.22 9.62
CA PRO A 85 5.86 1.14 11.08
C PRO A 85 5.66 2.50 11.76
N ASP A 86 5.96 3.59 11.06
CA ASP A 86 5.79 5.00 11.45
C ASP A 86 4.38 5.55 11.17
N LEU A 87 3.50 4.78 10.52
CA LEU A 87 2.13 5.21 10.24
C LEU A 87 1.24 5.12 11.48
N LYS A 88 0.53 6.21 11.75
CA LYS A 88 -0.54 6.25 12.74
C LYS A 88 -1.73 5.39 12.30
N PRO A 89 -2.55 4.87 13.25
CA PRO A 89 -3.71 4.05 12.91
C PRO A 89 -4.66 4.72 11.89
N GLU A 90 -4.90 6.02 12.01
CA GLU A 90 -5.77 6.80 11.13
C GLU A 90 -5.22 7.00 9.71
N GLU A 91 -3.91 6.80 9.51
CA GLU A 91 -3.29 6.88 8.18
C GLU A 91 -3.46 5.57 7.41
N LYS A 92 -3.83 4.46 8.08
CA LYS A 92 -3.99 3.14 7.46
C LYS A 92 -5.34 3.03 6.75
N LYS A 93 -5.31 2.45 5.55
CA LYS A 93 -6.45 2.35 4.64
C LYS A 93 -6.93 0.91 4.50
N PHE A 94 -8.18 0.70 4.88
CA PHE A 94 -8.89 -0.59 4.84
C PHE A 94 -10.15 -0.44 3.99
N LEU A 95 -9.97 -0.27 2.68
CA LEU A 95 -11.07 0.04 1.75
C LEU A 95 -11.50 -1.16 0.90
N LYS A 96 -10.83 -2.30 1.05
CA LYS A 96 -11.22 -3.55 0.40
C LYS A 96 -12.31 -4.20 1.24
N GLU A 97 -13.39 -4.61 0.59
CA GLU A 97 -14.40 -5.46 1.22
C GLU A 97 -13.80 -6.86 1.37
N HIS A 98 -13.72 -7.37 2.60
CA HIS A 98 -13.33 -8.74 2.88
C HIS A 98 -14.60 -9.58 2.85
N GLU A 99 -14.80 -10.34 1.77
CA GLU A 99 -15.74 -11.47 1.75
C GLU A 99 -15.21 -12.64 2.59
#